data_AF-A0A7C1SYV9-F1
#
_entry.id   AF-A0A7C1SYV9-F1
#
_cell.length_a   1.000
_cell.length_b   1.000
_cell.length_c   1.000
_cell.angle_alpha   90.00
_cell.angle_beta   90.00
_cell.angle_gamma   90.00
#
_symmetry.space_group_name_H-M   'P 1'
#
loop_
_entity.id
_entity.type
_entity.pdbx_description
1 polymer ?
#
loop_
_entity_poly.entity_id
_entity_poly.type
_entity_poly.pdbx_seq_one_letter_code
_entity_poly.pdbx_strand_id
1 'polypeptide(L)'
;MSSKTDIANLVAIRIGEAIVDDIAADNVAFTNEFNAVWSPIVEETLGIGPEKGWKFTQWDVSEVDRDSATITAFTLATATTTTVTATHALLAGDQVIITGTTNYDGQYLVESISTTVSFVITATFVADDATGTAKWTSDKFAYRYAKPTSTRVTDVCVGGLPITDWIVKRTWVLTNMESDTVAMSYILALSDLAVTDFPTYFIQVLWRKMAIHVLYTRTQNKGLQDRLTEEIEEVYLPRAMATDAKEQYVQEESDAWTAAGHTTTLID
;
A
#
# COMPACT_ATOMS: atom_id res chain seq x y z
N MET A 1 13.69 -0.67 23.49
CA MET A 1 12.53 -1.57 23.39
C MET A 1 12.57 -2.15 22.01
N SER A 2 12.70 -3.46 21.90
CA SER A 2 13.00 -4.15 20.65
C SER A 2 12.07 -5.33 20.38
N SER A 3 11.08 -5.56 21.23
CA SER A 3 10.19 -6.72 21.10
C SER A 3 8.73 -6.41 21.43
N LYS A 4 7.83 -7.24 20.90
CA LYS A 4 6.41 -7.24 21.27
C LYS A 4 6.22 -7.50 22.77
N THR A 5 7.06 -8.34 23.36
CA THR A 5 7.07 -8.64 24.80
C THR A 5 7.40 -7.41 25.64
N ASP A 6 8.34 -6.57 25.20
CA ASP A 6 8.67 -5.32 25.92
C ASP A 6 7.45 -4.38 26.02
N ILE A 7 6.70 -4.27 24.92
CA ILE A 7 5.47 -3.46 24.85
C ILE A 7 4.39 -4.06 25.73
N ALA A 8 4.22 -5.39 25.71
CA ALA A 8 3.30 -6.08 26.59
C ALA A 8 3.63 -5.84 28.08
N ASN A 9 4.92 -5.85 28.44
CA ASN A 9 5.36 -5.58 29.80
C ASN A 9 5.09 -4.13 30.24
N LEU A 10 5.20 -3.14 29.36
CA LEU A 10 4.75 -1.77 29.67
C LEU A 10 3.25 -1.70 29.95
N VAL A 11 2.45 -2.41 29.15
CA VAL A 11 1.00 -2.50 29.38
C VAL A 11 0.72 -3.16 30.72
N ALA A 12 1.32 -4.32 30.99
CA ALA A 12 1.15 -5.09 32.23
C ALA A 12 1.44 -4.22 33.46
N ILE A 13 2.58 -3.52 33.48
CA ILE A 13 2.96 -2.61 34.57
C ILE A 13 1.89 -1.53 34.79
N ARG A 14 1.34 -0.95 33.72
CA ARG A 14 0.36 0.14 33.84
C ARG A 14 -0.99 -0.34 34.36
N ILE A 15 -1.40 -1.54 33.99
CA ILE A 15 -2.69 -2.12 34.40
C ILE A 15 -2.61 -2.90 35.71
N GLY A 16 -1.40 -3.11 36.25
CA GLY A 16 -1.16 -3.83 37.50
C GLY A 16 -1.09 -5.36 37.35
N GLU A 17 -0.80 -5.86 36.15
CA GLU A 17 -0.62 -7.29 35.86
C GLU A 17 0.84 -7.70 36.02
N ALA A 18 1.08 -9.00 36.18
CA ALA A 18 2.43 -9.55 36.23
C ALA A 18 3.13 -9.38 34.86
N ILE A 19 4.44 -9.14 34.90
CA ILE A 19 5.28 -9.18 33.70
C ILE A 19 5.31 -10.59 33.12
N VAL A 20 5.48 -10.66 31.81
CA VAL A 20 5.51 -11.90 31.03
C VAL A 20 6.90 -12.09 30.43
N ASP A 21 7.33 -13.34 30.36
CA ASP A 21 8.64 -13.70 29.81
C ASP A 21 8.56 -13.86 28.29
N ASP A 22 7.45 -14.43 27.80
CA ASP A 22 7.19 -14.57 26.36
C ASP A 22 5.71 -14.40 26.02
N ILE A 23 5.38 -13.27 25.39
CA ILE A 23 4.01 -12.93 24.96
C ILE A 23 3.42 -13.93 23.95
N ALA A 24 4.25 -14.72 23.25
CA ALA A 24 3.81 -15.70 22.25
C ALA A 24 3.58 -17.09 22.86
N ALA A 25 4.29 -17.44 23.94
CA ALA A 25 4.26 -18.77 24.54
C ALA A 25 3.44 -18.84 25.84
N ASP A 26 3.41 -17.74 26.61
CA ASP A 26 2.70 -17.67 27.88
C ASP A 26 1.18 -17.69 27.59
N ASN A 27 0.52 -18.82 27.74
CA ASN A 27 -0.92 -18.97 27.48
C ASN A 27 -1.77 -18.50 28.68
N VAL A 28 -1.53 -17.27 29.15
CA VAL A 28 -2.26 -16.64 30.24
C VAL A 28 -3.34 -15.70 29.71
N ALA A 29 -4.34 -15.35 30.54
CA ALA A 29 -5.45 -14.52 30.08
C ALA A 29 -4.98 -13.17 29.50
N PHE A 30 -3.98 -12.54 30.14
CA PHE A 30 -3.44 -11.24 29.71
C PHE A 30 -2.78 -11.30 28.33
N THR A 31 -1.95 -12.30 28.09
CA THR A 31 -1.20 -12.45 26.85
C THR A 31 -2.13 -12.75 25.68
N ASN A 32 -3.15 -13.58 25.91
CA ASN A 32 -4.19 -13.87 24.92
C ASN A 32 -4.99 -12.62 24.53
N GLU A 33 -5.40 -11.82 25.51
CA GLU A 33 -6.10 -10.55 25.26
C GLU A 33 -5.20 -9.53 24.55
N PHE A 34 -3.94 -9.39 24.98
CA PHE A 34 -2.96 -8.52 24.33
C PHE A 34 -2.72 -8.93 22.88
N ASN A 35 -2.56 -10.23 22.62
CA ASN A 35 -2.36 -10.76 21.28
C ASN A 35 -3.58 -10.54 20.39
N ALA A 36 -4.79 -10.64 20.93
CA ALA A 36 -6.03 -10.38 20.20
C ALA A 36 -6.16 -8.91 19.75
N VAL A 37 -5.66 -7.97 20.55
CA VAL A 37 -5.72 -6.53 20.22
C VAL A 37 -4.47 -6.01 19.51
N TRP A 38 -3.39 -6.79 19.42
CA TRP A 38 -2.11 -6.33 18.82
C TRP A 38 -2.27 -5.80 17.40
N SER A 39 -2.67 -6.65 16.45
CA SER A 39 -2.79 -6.26 15.05
C SER A 39 -3.73 -5.08 14.80
N PRO A 40 -5.00 -5.09 15.29
CA PRO A 40 -5.92 -3.99 15.02
C PRO A 40 -5.44 -2.65 15.61
N ILE A 41 -4.83 -2.65 16.80
CA ILE A 41 -4.39 -1.41 17.44
C ILE A 41 -3.10 -0.87 16.82
N VAL A 42 -2.17 -1.73 16.40
CA VAL A 42 -0.98 -1.27 15.68
C VAL A 42 -1.39 -0.63 14.36
N GLU A 43 -2.23 -1.30 13.56
CA GLU A 43 -2.73 -0.75 12.28
C GLU A 43 -3.47 0.58 12.47
N GLU A 44 -4.32 0.68 13.50
CA GLU A 44 -4.99 1.93 13.83
C GLU A 44 -3.99 3.03 14.21
N THR A 45 -2.97 2.71 15.01
CA THR A 45 -1.95 3.68 15.46
C THR A 45 -1.08 4.16 14.29
N LEU A 46 -0.77 3.28 13.33
CA LEU A 46 -0.09 3.65 12.08
C LEU A 46 -0.92 4.66 11.27
N GLY A 47 -2.25 4.59 11.34
CA GLY A 47 -3.18 5.48 10.63
C GLY A 47 -3.43 6.85 11.28
N ILE A 48 -3.18 7.01 12.58
CA ILE A 48 -3.43 8.23 13.38
C ILE A 48 -2.30 9.28 13.29
N GLY A 49 -1.22 8.95 12.57
CA GLY A 49 -0.13 9.89 12.31
C GLY A 49 -0.56 11.17 11.56
N PRO A 50 0.40 12.02 11.14
CA PRO A 50 0.11 13.18 10.29
C PRO A 50 -0.69 12.81 9.03
N GLU A 51 -1.19 13.80 8.28
CA GLU A 51 -2.06 13.56 7.10
C GLU A 51 -1.51 12.48 6.15
N LYS A 52 -0.18 12.41 5.98
CA LYS A 52 0.54 11.42 5.17
C LYS A 52 1.03 10.17 5.90
N GLY A 53 0.58 9.92 7.13
CA GLY A 53 1.08 8.83 7.98
C GLY A 53 2.38 9.19 8.69
N TRP A 54 2.90 8.26 9.48
CA TRP A 54 4.22 8.40 10.12
C TRP A 54 5.32 8.26 9.08
N LYS A 55 6.37 9.08 9.13
CA LYS A 55 7.43 9.07 8.12
C LYS A 55 8.18 7.74 8.07
N PHE A 56 8.43 7.12 9.22
CA PHE A 56 9.11 5.80 9.27
C PHE A 56 8.30 4.67 8.59
N THR A 57 7.02 4.91 8.33
CA THR A 57 6.11 3.96 7.66
C THR A 57 5.85 4.32 6.21
N GLN A 58 6.29 5.52 5.79
CA GLN A 58 6.08 6.01 4.45
C GLN A 58 7.05 5.30 3.51
N TRP A 59 6.48 4.69 2.47
CA TRP A 59 7.26 4.10 1.40
C TRP A 59 6.73 4.60 0.07
N ASP A 60 7.65 4.82 -0.86
CA ASP A 60 7.35 5.25 -2.21
C ASP A 60 7.64 4.09 -3.17
N VAL A 61 6.64 3.67 -3.92
CA VAL A 61 6.81 2.74 -5.04
C VAL A 61 6.58 3.51 -6.33
N SER A 62 7.58 3.44 -7.21
CA SER A 62 7.46 3.84 -8.61
C SER A 62 7.54 2.56 -9.46
N GLU A 63 6.51 1.73 -9.37
CA GLU A 63 6.40 0.53 -10.21
C GLU A 63 5.14 0.61 -11.06
N VAL A 64 5.35 0.30 -12.33
CA VAL A 64 4.34 0.29 -13.38
C VAL A 64 3.57 -1.02 -13.23
N ASP A 65 2.38 -0.95 -12.66
CA ASP A 65 1.43 -2.05 -12.82
C ASP A 65 0.11 -1.49 -13.31
N ARG A 66 0.16 -0.98 -14.54
CA ARG A 66 -1.03 -0.89 -15.37
C ARG A 66 -1.41 -2.34 -15.66
N ASP A 67 -2.58 -2.74 -15.17
CA ASP A 67 -3.19 -4.04 -15.41
C ASP A 67 -2.93 -4.45 -16.86
N SER A 68 -1.99 -5.38 -17.05
CA SER A 68 -1.50 -5.78 -18.35
C SER A 68 -1.35 -7.28 -18.40
N ALA A 69 -1.54 -7.84 -19.58
CA ALA A 69 -1.46 -9.26 -19.79
C ALA A 69 -0.60 -9.56 -21.01
N THR A 70 0.32 -10.49 -20.84
CA THR A 70 1.07 -11.06 -21.95
C THR A 70 0.10 -11.82 -22.85
N ILE A 71 0.12 -11.50 -24.14
CA ILE A 71 -0.69 -12.18 -25.14
C ILE A 71 0.01 -13.47 -25.51
N THR A 72 -0.74 -14.57 -25.46
CA THR A 72 -0.22 -15.92 -25.70
C THR A 72 -0.67 -16.50 -27.04
N ALA A 73 -1.74 -15.95 -27.64
CA ALA A 73 -2.20 -16.31 -28.97
C ALA A 73 -3.22 -15.30 -29.53
N PHE A 74 -3.29 -15.21 -30.85
CA PHE A 74 -4.39 -14.64 -31.62
C PHE A 74 -5.05 -15.74 -32.46
N THR A 75 -6.38 -15.75 -32.47
CA THR A 75 -7.16 -16.69 -33.29
C THR A 75 -8.33 -16.00 -33.97
N LEU A 76 -8.72 -16.50 -35.14
CA LEU A 76 -9.87 -15.99 -35.87
C LEU A 76 -11.17 -16.20 -35.07
N ALA A 77 -11.87 -15.13 -34.73
CA ALA A 77 -13.21 -15.20 -34.14
C ALA A 77 -14.27 -15.12 -35.24
N THR A 78 -14.18 -14.07 -36.07
CA THR A 78 -15.00 -13.88 -37.28
C THR A 78 -14.17 -13.21 -38.38
N ALA A 79 -14.73 -13.01 -39.56
CA ALA A 79 -14.04 -12.31 -40.66
C ALA A 79 -13.55 -10.89 -40.31
N THR A 80 -14.11 -10.25 -39.27
CA THR A 80 -13.77 -8.88 -38.87
C THR A 80 -13.31 -8.78 -37.42
N THR A 81 -13.22 -9.90 -36.70
CA THR A 81 -12.90 -9.92 -35.26
C THR A 81 -11.90 -11.01 -34.93
N THR A 82 -11.07 -10.73 -33.93
CA THR A 82 -9.97 -11.60 -33.52
C THR A 82 -10.10 -11.91 -32.03
N THR A 83 -9.97 -13.17 -31.65
CA THR A 83 -9.85 -13.60 -30.25
C THR A 83 -8.39 -13.49 -29.82
N VAL A 84 -8.17 -12.77 -28.72
CA VAL A 84 -6.89 -12.60 -28.06
C VAL A 84 -6.87 -13.46 -26.81
N THR A 85 -5.83 -14.28 -26.64
CA THR A 85 -5.66 -15.13 -25.46
C THR A 85 -4.66 -14.50 -24.50
N ALA A 86 -5.14 -14.06 -23.35
CA ALA A 86 -4.35 -13.44 -22.29
C ALA A 86 -5.16 -13.50 -20.98
N THR A 87 -4.51 -13.68 -19.82
CA THR A 87 -5.22 -13.65 -18.53
C THR A 87 -5.64 -12.22 -18.21
N HIS A 88 -6.94 -11.96 -18.06
CA HIS A 88 -7.45 -10.59 -17.94
C HIS A 88 -8.63 -10.45 -16.95
N ALA A 89 -8.89 -9.20 -16.54
CA ALA A 89 -10.06 -8.79 -15.77
C ALA A 89 -11.00 -7.84 -16.55
N LEU A 90 -10.88 -7.82 -17.89
CA LEU A 90 -11.71 -7.04 -18.80
C LEU A 90 -13.21 -7.35 -18.65
N LEU A 91 -14.05 -6.40 -19.06
CA LEU A 91 -15.48 -6.55 -19.34
C LEU A 91 -15.77 -6.20 -20.81
N ALA A 92 -16.87 -6.71 -21.37
CA ALA A 92 -17.30 -6.33 -22.71
C ALA A 92 -17.63 -4.83 -22.74
N GLY A 93 -17.12 -4.12 -23.74
CA GLY A 93 -17.17 -2.66 -23.85
C GLY A 93 -15.96 -1.91 -23.31
N ASP A 94 -15.01 -2.60 -22.66
CA ASP A 94 -13.74 -1.99 -22.24
C ASP A 94 -12.85 -1.70 -23.45
N GLN A 95 -11.94 -0.73 -23.30
CA GLN A 95 -10.92 -0.43 -24.30
C GLN A 95 -9.59 -1.10 -23.91
N VAL A 96 -8.98 -1.75 -24.90
CA VAL A 96 -7.69 -2.41 -24.77
C VAL A 96 -6.70 -1.81 -25.78
N ILE A 97 -5.48 -1.56 -25.34
CA ILE A 97 -4.33 -1.14 -26.15
C ILE A 97 -3.41 -2.35 -26.26
N ILE A 98 -3.14 -2.78 -27.48
CA ILE A 98 -2.21 -3.86 -27.79
C ILE A 98 -0.93 -3.23 -28.34
N THR A 99 0.22 -3.70 -27.84
CA THR A 99 1.56 -3.24 -28.23
C THR A 99 2.52 -4.42 -28.31
N GLY A 100 3.54 -4.35 -29.18
CA GLY A 100 4.59 -5.37 -29.26
C GLY A 100 4.22 -6.57 -30.14
N THR A 101 3.24 -6.41 -31.02
CA THR A 101 2.85 -7.36 -32.06
C THR A 101 3.22 -6.81 -33.45
N THR A 102 3.18 -7.69 -34.45
CA THR A 102 3.46 -7.37 -35.85
C THR A 102 2.27 -6.72 -36.55
N ASN A 103 1.05 -7.13 -36.22
CA ASN A 103 -0.17 -6.78 -36.99
C ASN A 103 -1.31 -6.21 -36.14
N TYR A 104 -1.21 -6.25 -34.81
CA TYR A 104 -2.31 -5.92 -33.91
C TYR A 104 -1.96 -4.78 -32.96
N ASP A 105 -0.95 -3.98 -33.27
CA ASP A 105 -0.60 -2.82 -32.45
C ASP A 105 -1.61 -1.70 -32.68
N GLY A 106 -2.29 -1.28 -31.60
CA GLY A 106 -3.37 -0.31 -31.68
C GLY A 106 -4.33 -0.36 -30.49
N GLN A 107 -5.35 0.49 -30.57
CA GLN A 107 -6.43 0.57 -29.58
C GLN A 107 -7.68 -0.11 -30.15
N TYR A 108 -8.27 -1.00 -29.35
CA TYR A 108 -9.42 -1.80 -29.74
C TYR A 108 -10.52 -1.76 -28.67
N LEU A 109 -11.76 -1.93 -29.11
CA LEU A 109 -12.89 -2.19 -28.23
C LEU A 109 -13.02 -3.69 -28.00
N VAL A 110 -13.22 -4.10 -26.75
CA VAL A 110 -13.53 -5.49 -26.41
C VAL A 110 -15.01 -5.75 -26.71
N GLU A 111 -15.29 -6.50 -27.77
CA GLU A 111 -16.67 -6.80 -28.19
C GLU A 111 -17.35 -7.81 -27.27
N SER A 112 -16.60 -8.85 -26.89
CA SER A 112 -17.11 -9.91 -26.04
C SER A 112 -15.98 -10.61 -25.30
N ILE A 113 -16.34 -11.30 -24.23
CA ILE A 113 -15.41 -12.06 -23.40
C ILE A 113 -15.88 -13.49 -23.37
N SER A 114 -14.97 -14.40 -23.72
CA SER A 114 -15.28 -15.83 -23.70
C SER A 114 -14.97 -16.45 -22.34
N THR A 115 -13.88 -16.02 -21.68
CA THR A 115 -13.43 -16.50 -20.36
C THR A 115 -12.53 -15.44 -19.69
N THR A 116 -11.98 -15.72 -18.50
CA THR A 116 -10.93 -14.87 -17.87
C THR A 116 -9.56 -14.97 -18.56
N VAL A 117 -9.43 -15.77 -19.62
CA VAL A 117 -8.17 -15.97 -20.36
C VAL A 117 -8.29 -15.60 -21.85
N SER A 118 -9.43 -15.04 -22.28
CA SER A 118 -9.62 -14.71 -23.69
C SER A 118 -10.74 -13.69 -23.92
N PHE A 119 -10.46 -12.70 -24.76
CA PHE A 119 -11.39 -11.64 -25.17
C PHE A 119 -11.37 -11.46 -26.69
N VAL A 120 -12.42 -10.83 -27.24
CA VAL A 120 -12.57 -10.58 -28.68
C VAL A 120 -12.44 -9.10 -28.98
N ILE A 121 -11.61 -8.75 -29.96
CA ILE A 121 -11.41 -7.38 -30.45
C ILE A 121 -11.93 -7.20 -31.88
N THR A 122 -12.33 -5.97 -32.22
CA THR A 122 -12.69 -5.57 -33.60
C THR A 122 -11.42 -5.38 -34.45
N ALA A 123 -10.80 -6.49 -34.85
CA ALA A 123 -9.66 -6.53 -35.75
C ALA A 123 -9.76 -7.75 -36.69
N THR A 124 -9.43 -7.56 -37.97
CA THR A 124 -9.34 -8.69 -38.92
C THR A 124 -8.13 -9.55 -38.58
N PHE A 125 -8.34 -10.85 -38.43
CA PHE A 125 -7.25 -11.79 -38.17
C PHE A 125 -6.31 -11.89 -39.38
N VAL A 126 -5.02 -11.68 -39.14
CA VAL A 126 -3.95 -11.78 -40.15
C VAL A 126 -3.13 -13.05 -39.93
N ALA A 127 -2.58 -13.20 -38.73
CA ALA A 127 -1.78 -14.34 -38.31
C ALA A 127 -1.77 -14.44 -36.77
N ASP A 128 -1.32 -15.56 -36.23
CA ASP A 128 -1.03 -15.68 -34.80
C ASP A 128 0.25 -14.91 -34.43
N ASP A 129 0.26 -14.27 -33.26
CA ASP A 129 1.35 -13.41 -32.79
C ASP A 129 1.43 -13.36 -31.25
N ALA A 130 2.17 -14.30 -30.66
CA ALA A 130 2.24 -14.50 -29.22
C ALA A 130 3.31 -13.64 -28.50
N THR A 131 3.67 -12.46 -29.02
CA THR A 131 4.73 -11.61 -28.43
C THR A 131 4.22 -10.30 -27.80
N GLY A 132 2.94 -9.97 -28.00
CA GLY A 132 2.38 -8.68 -27.56
C GLY A 132 1.98 -8.61 -26.09
N THR A 133 1.69 -7.38 -25.66
CA THR A 133 1.07 -7.08 -24.36
C THR A 133 -0.24 -6.34 -24.57
N ALA A 134 -1.27 -6.73 -23.83
CA ALA A 134 -2.55 -6.05 -23.78
C ALA A 134 -2.65 -5.21 -22.49
N LYS A 135 -2.98 -3.92 -22.63
CA LYS A 135 -3.18 -2.93 -21.56
C LYS A 135 -4.61 -2.40 -21.62
N TRP A 136 -5.30 -2.09 -20.53
CA TRP A 136 -6.69 -1.58 -20.62
C TRP A 136 -7.05 -0.46 -19.66
N THR A 137 -8.04 0.35 -20.07
CA THR A 137 -8.71 1.35 -19.23
C THR A 137 -9.97 0.75 -18.65
N SER A 138 -10.39 1.25 -17.49
CA SER A 138 -11.42 0.57 -16.72
C SER A 138 -12.63 1.45 -16.43
N ASP A 139 -13.76 0.80 -16.16
CA ASP A 139 -15.00 1.28 -15.52
C ASP A 139 -14.97 2.79 -15.19
N LYS A 140 -15.67 3.59 -16.00
CA LYS A 140 -15.79 5.06 -15.94
C LYS A 140 -14.59 5.88 -16.48
N PHE A 141 -13.87 5.38 -17.48
CA PHE A 141 -12.72 6.08 -18.10
C PHE A 141 -11.56 6.35 -17.14
N ALA A 142 -11.37 5.47 -16.16
CA ALA A 142 -10.27 5.58 -15.20
C ALA A 142 -9.20 4.52 -15.47
N TYR A 143 -7.94 4.95 -15.44
CA TYR A 143 -6.77 4.07 -15.49
C TYR A 143 -6.62 3.34 -14.16
N ARG A 144 -6.38 2.03 -14.22
CA ARG A 144 -6.12 1.17 -13.06
C ARG A 144 -4.61 1.02 -12.87
N TYR A 145 -4.15 1.31 -11.67
CA TYR A 145 -2.80 1.00 -11.22
C TYR A 145 -2.89 0.10 -9.98
N ALA A 146 -2.08 -0.97 -9.93
CA ALA A 146 -2.10 -1.88 -8.79
C ALA A 146 -1.75 -1.12 -7.50
N LYS A 147 -2.55 -1.35 -6.46
CA LYS A 147 -2.28 -0.80 -5.13
C LYS A 147 -1.28 -1.71 -4.42
N PRO A 148 -0.14 -1.18 -3.93
CA PRO A 148 0.75 -1.93 -3.04
C PRO A 148 0.00 -2.44 -1.80
N THR A 149 0.42 -3.59 -1.28
CA THR A 149 -0.04 -4.08 0.03
C THR A 149 0.30 -3.04 1.09
N SER A 150 -0.72 -2.35 1.59
CA SER A 150 -0.53 -1.17 2.44
C SER A 150 -1.78 -0.87 3.26
N THR A 151 -1.57 -0.25 4.42
CA THR A 151 -2.62 0.22 5.31
C THR A 151 -3.43 1.35 4.65
N ARG A 152 -2.74 2.30 4.01
CA ARG A 152 -3.34 3.47 3.36
C ARG A 152 -2.42 4.03 2.27
N VAL A 153 -2.98 4.38 1.11
CA VAL A 153 -2.28 5.20 0.10
C VAL A 153 -2.47 6.67 0.48
N THR A 154 -1.41 7.45 0.47
CA THR A 154 -1.40 8.85 0.95
C THR A 154 -1.19 9.84 -0.17
N ASP A 155 -0.42 9.47 -1.19
CA ASP A 155 -0.16 10.32 -2.35
C ASP A 155 -0.05 9.48 -3.62
N VAL A 156 -0.41 10.08 -4.76
CA VAL A 156 -0.32 9.44 -6.07
C VAL A 156 0.14 10.48 -7.08
N CYS A 157 1.23 10.17 -7.77
CA CYS A 157 1.78 10.95 -8.86
C CYS A 157 1.73 10.12 -10.14
N VAL A 158 1.22 10.71 -11.22
CA VAL A 158 1.13 10.07 -12.55
C VAL A 158 1.98 10.88 -13.51
N GLY A 159 2.98 10.26 -14.16
CA GLY A 159 3.90 10.97 -15.05
C GLY A 159 4.73 12.06 -14.34
N GLY A 160 4.98 11.90 -13.04
CA GLY A 160 5.66 12.90 -12.21
C GLY A 160 4.78 14.06 -11.75
N LEU A 161 3.48 14.06 -12.09
CA LEU A 161 2.53 15.08 -11.63
C LEU A 161 1.69 14.55 -10.46
N PRO A 162 1.68 15.22 -9.30
CA PRO A 162 0.79 14.85 -8.20
C PRO A 162 -0.66 15.11 -8.62
N ILE A 163 -1.51 14.12 -8.41
CA ILE A 163 -2.95 14.20 -8.71
C ILE A 163 -3.74 14.13 -7.40
N THR A 164 -4.86 14.84 -7.35
CA THR A 164 -5.72 14.91 -6.15
C THR A 164 -7.04 14.18 -6.32
N ASP A 165 -7.34 13.71 -7.52
CA ASP A 165 -8.62 13.12 -7.93
C ASP A 165 -8.53 11.61 -8.19
N TRP A 166 -7.66 10.92 -7.45
CA TRP A 166 -7.57 9.47 -7.47
C TRP A 166 -8.53 8.81 -6.46
N ILE A 167 -8.90 7.56 -6.73
CA ILE A 167 -9.79 6.77 -5.86
C ILE A 167 -9.18 5.39 -5.65
N VAL A 168 -9.07 4.95 -4.40
CA VAL A 168 -8.72 3.56 -4.07
C VAL A 168 -9.99 2.70 -4.13
N LYS A 169 -9.95 1.63 -4.95
CA LYS A 169 -11.01 0.63 -5.06
C LYS A 169 -10.40 -0.77 -4.96
N ARG A 170 -10.61 -1.43 -3.81
CA ARG A 170 -10.05 -2.77 -3.50
C ARG A 170 -8.52 -2.77 -3.64
N THR A 171 -8.01 -3.49 -4.64
CA THR A 171 -6.58 -3.67 -4.94
C THR A 171 -6.06 -2.67 -5.97
N TRP A 172 -6.86 -1.65 -6.33
CA TRP A 172 -6.53 -0.71 -7.41
C TRP A 172 -6.60 0.74 -6.95
N VAL A 173 -5.73 1.57 -7.52
CA VAL A 173 -5.85 3.03 -7.56
C VAL A 173 -6.38 3.41 -8.94
N LEU A 174 -7.47 4.16 -8.95
CA LEU A 174 -8.12 4.67 -10.17
C LEU A 174 -7.75 6.13 -10.36
N THR A 175 -7.29 6.50 -11.55
CA THR A 175 -6.97 7.89 -11.90
C THR A 175 -7.56 8.25 -13.27
N ASN A 176 -7.72 9.53 -13.56
CA ASN A 176 -8.13 10.03 -14.87
C ASN A 176 -6.95 10.28 -15.84
N MET A 177 -5.71 10.13 -15.37
CA MET A 177 -4.50 10.45 -16.12
C MET A 177 -3.75 9.19 -16.54
N GLU A 178 -3.38 9.15 -17.81
CA GLU A 178 -2.53 8.11 -18.38
C GLU A 178 -1.06 8.43 -18.16
N SER A 179 -0.31 7.48 -17.62
CA SER A 179 1.14 7.47 -17.77
C SER A 179 1.67 6.05 -17.66
N ASP A 180 2.83 5.82 -18.29
CA ASP A 180 3.62 4.62 -18.05
C ASP A 180 4.41 4.70 -16.75
N THR A 181 4.41 5.84 -16.03
CA THR A 181 5.03 5.97 -14.70
C THR A 181 4.01 6.43 -13.67
N VAL A 182 3.88 5.68 -12.59
CA VAL A 182 3.06 6.05 -11.44
C VAL A 182 3.90 5.86 -10.19
N ALA A 183 4.00 6.92 -9.39
CA ALA A 183 4.57 6.87 -8.06
C ALA A 183 3.44 6.95 -7.04
N MET A 184 3.44 6.04 -6.07
CA MET A 184 2.50 6.04 -4.97
C MET A 184 3.26 6.13 -3.67
N SER A 185 2.85 7.06 -2.80
CA SER A 185 3.26 7.07 -1.40
C SER A 185 2.21 6.34 -0.57
N TYR A 186 2.64 5.44 0.30
CA TYR A 186 1.73 4.67 1.15
C TYR A 186 2.33 4.36 2.51
N ILE A 187 1.44 4.02 3.45
CA ILE A 187 1.76 3.54 4.80
C ILE A 187 1.90 2.03 4.73
N LEU A 188 3.09 1.51 5.06
CA LEU A 188 3.38 0.07 5.12
C LEU A 188 2.35 -0.69 5.96
N ALA A 189 2.08 -1.95 5.56
CA ALA A 189 1.27 -2.85 6.35
C ALA A 189 2.06 -3.38 7.56
N LEU A 190 1.37 -3.82 8.60
CA LEU A 190 2.01 -4.43 9.77
C LEU A 190 2.86 -5.67 9.40
N SER A 191 2.51 -6.39 8.34
CA SER A 191 3.29 -7.54 7.85
C SER A 191 4.69 -7.17 7.39
N ASP A 192 4.89 -5.91 7.01
CA ASP A 192 6.13 -5.42 6.39
C ASP A 192 6.99 -4.61 7.39
N LEU A 193 6.57 -4.53 8.66
CA LEU A 193 7.23 -3.77 9.70
C LEU A 193 7.63 -4.67 10.87
N ALA A 194 8.86 -4.50 11.36
CA ALA A 194 9.30 -5.10 12.61
C ALA A 194 9.11 -4.11 13.78
N VAL A 195 8.90 -4.63 15.00
CA VAL A 195 8.80 -3.78 16.21
C VAL A 195 10.09 -2.99 16.45
N THR A 196 11.23 -3.47 15.94
CA THR A 196 12.51 -2.77 15.97
C THR A 196 12.52 -1.48 15.17
N ASP A 197 11.63 -1.35 14.18
CA ASP A 197 11.54 -0.18 13.31
C ASP A 197 10.72 0.95 13.96
N PHE A 198 10.04 0.67 15.07
CA PHE A 198 9.16 1.61 15.74
C PHE A 198 9.95 2.65 16.53
N PRO A 199 9.81 3.96 16.22
CA PRO A 199 10.44 5.00 17.00
C PRO A 199 9.94 5.03 18.44
N THR A 200 10.79 5.49 19.36
CA THR A 200 10.45 5.49 20.80
C THR A 200 9.18 6.28 21.11
N TYR A 201 8.96 7.41 20.43
CA TYR A 201 7.76 8.23 20.63
C TYR A 201 6.49 7.53 20.13
N PHE A 202 6.58 6.77 19.03
CA PHE A 202 5.47 5.96 18.51
C PHE A 202 5.12 4.86 19.49
N ILE A 203 6.13 4.18 20.05
CA ILE A 203 5.92 3.14 21.08
C ILE A 203 5.16 3.73 22.27
N GLN A 204 5.45 4.96 22.70
CA GLN A 204 4.74 5.61 23.83
C GLN A 204 3.24 5.80 23.58
N VAL A 205 2.85 6.09 22.34
CA VAL A 205 1.43 6.17 21.94
C VAL A 205 0.83 4.76 21.86
N LEU A 206 1.53 3.85 21.18
CA LEU A 206 1.06 2.48 20.92
C LEU A 206 0.73 1.74 22.21
N TRP A 207 1.67 1.66 23.17
CA TRP A 207 1.44 0.86 24.37
C TRP A 207 0.29 1.42 25.23
N ARG A 208 0.09 2.75 25.25
CA ARG A 208 -1.02 3.36 26.00
C ARG A 208 -2.37 3.06 25.36
N LYS A 209 -2.46 3.11 24.02
CA LYS A 209 -3.66 2.65 23.31
C LYS A 209 -3.94 1.18 23.63
N MET A 210 -2.92 0.32 23.53
CA MET A 210 -3.06 -1.09 23.89
C MET A 210 -3.57 -1.27 25.33
N ALA A 211 -3.05 -0.50 26.29
CA ALA A 211 -3.51 -0.54 27.67
C ALA A 211 -4.99 -0.16 27.82
N ILE A 212 -5.49 0.84 27.09
CA ILE A 212 -6.92 1.21 27.10
C ILE A 212 -7.79 0.03 26.64
N HIS A 213 -7.42 -0.63 25.55
CA HIS A 213 -8.19 -1.76 25.01
C HIS A 213 -8.15 -3.00 25.92
N VAL A 214 -7.00 -3.31 26.53
CA VAL A 214 -6.89 -4.40 27.51
C VAL A 214 -7.68 -4.07 28.78
N LEU A 215 -7.63 -2.82 29.26
CA LEU A 215 -8.40 -2.37 30.43
C LEU A 215 -9.91 -2.48 30.21
N TYR A 216 -10.39 -2.19 29.00
CA TYR A 216 -11.79 -2.34 28.63
C TYR A 216 -12.27 -3.78 28.79
N THR A 217 -11.43 -4.74 28.40
CA THR A 217 -11.78 -6.16 28.45
C THR A 217 -11.73 -6.72 29.88
N ARG A 218 -10.72 -6.34 30.69
CA ARG A 218 -10.51 -6.95 32.02
C ARG A 218 -11.23 -6.25 33.16
N THR A 219 -10.89 -4.99 33.38
CA THR A 219 -11.19 -4.29 34.63
C THR A 219 -12.31 -3.26 34.51
N GLN A 220 -12.67 -2.88 33.28
CA GLN A 220 -13.66 -1.83 32.98
C GLN A 220 -13.44 -0.56 33.82
N ASN A 221 -12.17 -0.25 34.15
CA ASN A 221 -11.82 0.89 34.97
C ASN A 221 -11.86 2.17 34.12
N LYS A 222 -13.06 2.75 34.02
CA LYS A 222 -13.31 3.97 33.25
C LYS A 222 -12.38 5.13 33.64
N GLY A 223 -12.12 5.33 34.93
CA GLY A 223 -11.26 6.43 35.38
C GLY A 223 -9.81 6.31 34.91
N LEU A 224 -9.29 5.09 34.81
CA LEU A 224 -7.95 4.86 34.26
C LEU A 224 -7.95 4.97 32.72
N GLN A 225 -9.02 4.52 32.06
CA GLN A 225 -9.18 4.68 30.61
C GLN A 225 -9.23 6.15 30.21
N ASP A 226 -10.10 6.94 30.85
CA ASP A 226 -10.27 8.37 30.55
C ASP A 226 -8.93 9.12 30.71
N ARG A 227 -8.19 8.84 31.80
CA ARG A 227 -6.86 9.41 32.02
C ARG A 227 -5.84 9.00 30.95
N LEU A 228 -5.83 7.74 30.54
CA LEU A 228 -4.91 7.28 29.50
C LEU A 228 -5.24 7.91 28.14
N THR A 229 -6.52 8.07 27.83
CA THR A 229 -6.97 8.77 26.61
C THR A 229 -6.51 10.22 26.63
N GLU A 230 -6.72 10.94 27.74
CA GLU A 230 -6.26 12.33 27.93
C GLU A 230 -4.73 12.44 27.80
N GLU A 231 -3.97 11.54 28.43
CA GLU A 231 -2.49 11.51 28.28
C GLU A 231 -2.06 11.31 26.81
N ILE A 232 -2.75 10.43 26.07
CA ILE A 232 -2.45 10.18 24.66
C ILE A 232 -2.74 11.43 23.83
N GLU A 233 -3.94 11.99 23.95
CA GLU A 233 -4.41 13.09 23.10
C GLU A 233 -3.68 14.41 23.39
N GLU A 234 -3.43 14.73 24.66
CA GLU A 234 -2.85 16.03 25.04
C GLU A 234 -1.32 16.05 25.01
N VAL A 235 -0.66 14.91 25.29
CA VAL A 235 0.78 14.88 25.54
C VAL A 235 1.53 14.04 24.53
N TYR A 236 1.20 12.75 24.43
CA TYR A 236 2.05 11.81 23.69
C TYR A 236 1.85 11.89 22.19
N LEU A 237 0.61 11.98 21.71
CA LEU A 237 0.33 12.08 20.28
C LEU A 237 0.89 13.38 19.68
N PRO A 238 0.67 14.58 20.25
CA PRO A 238 1.26 15.81 19.71
C PRO A 238 2.78 15.79 19.71
N ARG A 239 3.41 15.23 20.75
CA ARG A 239 4.88 15.10 20.82
C ARG A 239 5.43 14.12 19.79
N ALA A 240 4.74 13.00 19.60
CA ALA A 240 5.10 12.00 18.60
C ALA A 240 5.02 12.61 17.19
N MET A 241 3.91 13.28 16.88
CA MET A 241 3.74 13.99 15.59
C MET A 241 4.79 15.10 15.39
N ALA A 242 5.08 15.89 16.42
CA ALA A 242 6.09 16.94 16.34
C ALA A 242 7.51 16.40 16.15
N THR A 243 7.81 15.22 16.71
CA THR A 243 9.13 14.58 16.59
C THR A 243 9.31 13.97 15.20
N ASP A 244 8.31 13.22 14.73
CA ASP A 244 8.25 12.71 13.36
C ASP A 244 8.38 13.87 12.33
N ALA A 245 7.67 14.98 12.55
CA ALA A 245 7.77 16.16 11.68
C ALA A 245 9.18 16.76 11.61
N LYS A 246 9.98 16.71 12.68
CA LYS A 246 11.36 17.22 12.73
C LYS A 246 12.36 16.36 11.96
N GLU A 247 12.08 15.07 11.77
CA GLU A 247 12.92 14.17 10.98
C GLU A 247 12.72 14.49 9.49
N GLN A 248 13.38 15.54 9.00
CA GLN A 248 13.37 15.93 7.59
C GLN A 248 14.73 15.61 6.98
N TYR A 249 14.71 15.00 5.80
CA TYR A 249 15.88 14.96 4.94
C TYR A 249 16.12 16.38 4.42
N VAL A 250 17.17 17.03 4.91
CA VAL A 250 17.70 18.22 4.23
C VAL A 250 18.65 17.66 3.18
N GLN A 251 18.27 17.76 1.90
CA GLN A 251 19.21 17.50 0.83
C GLN A 251 20.36 18.50 0.96
N GLU A 252 21.50 18.03 1.43
CA GLU A 252 22.73 18.81 1.35
C GLU A 252 23.08 18.91 -0.13
N GLU A 253 23.02 20.12 -0.70
CA GLU A 253 23.73 20.43 -1.94
C GLU A 253 25.22 20.30 -1.63
N SER A 254 25.76 19.10 -1.83
CA SER A 254 27.18 18.82 -1.65
C SER A 254 27.74 18.37 -2.99
N ASP A 255 28.51 19.26 -3.59
CA ASP A 255 29.30 19.00 -4.81
C ASP A 255 30.43 17.99 -4.54
N ALA A 256 30.60 17.53 -3.29
CA ALA A 256 31.64 16.59 -2.89
C ALA A 256 31.54 15.25 -3.64
N TRP A 257 30.33 14.84 -4.02
CA TRP A 257 30.11 13.59 -4.78
C TRP A 257 30.66 13.70 -6.21
N THR A 258 30.43 14.83 -6.86
CA THR A 258 31.00 15.19 -8.17
C THR A 258 32.50 15.47 -8.08
N ALA A 259 32.97 16.12 -7.01
CA ALA A 259 34.38 16.43 -6.77
C ALA A 259 35.23 15.19 -6.45
N ALA A 260 34.63 14.13 -5.89
CA ALA A 260 35.26 12.83 -5.68
C ALA A 260 35.39 11.99 -6.98
N GLY A 261 34.94 12.51 -8.12
CA GLY A 261 35.12 11.87 -9.43
C GLY A 261 34.12 10.76 -9.74
N HIS A 262 33.04 10.63 -8.96
CA HIS A 262 31.95 9.72 -9.30
C HIS A 262 31.05 10.40 -10.35
N THR A 263 31.06 9.88 -11.58
CA THR A 263 30.15 10.32 -12.63
C THR A 263 28.75 9.81 -12.32
N THR A 264 27.80 10.73 -12.11
CA THR A 264 26.38 10.42 -12.24
C THR A 264 26.15 10.08 -13.71
N THR A 265 26.17 8.79 -14.04
CA THR A 265 25.53 8.33 -15.26
C THR A 265 24.05 8.52 -15.02
N LEU A 266 23.52 9.65 -15.48
CA LEU A 266 22.09 9.77 -15.75
C LEU A 266 21.80 8.64 -16.74
N ILE A 267 21.05 7.65 -16.29
CA ILE A 267 20.50 6.64 -17.18
C ILE A 267 19.41 7.38 -17.95
N ASP A 268 19.70 7.68 -19.21
CA ASP A 268 18.74 8.21 -20.19
C ASP A 268 17.53 7.26 -20.37
#